data_AF-A0AAV3FDR0-F1
#
_entry.id   AF-A0AAV3FDR0-F1
#
_cell.length_a   1.000
_cell.length_b   1.000
_cell.length_c   1.000
_cell.angle_alpha   90.00
_cell.angle_beta   90.00
_cell.angle_gamma   90.00
#
_symmetry.space_group_name_H-M   'P 1'
#
loop_
_entity.id
_entity.type
_entity.pdbx_description
1 polymer ?
#
loop_
_entity_poly.entity_id
_entity_poly.type
_entity_poly.pdbx_seq_one_letter_code
_entity_poly.pdbx_strand_id
1 'polypeptide(L)' 'MLTPGGKLILGIIGGITTLYLSFYFIYKCLEEKEAKISFKYLLLSVGNMLSLIFITNMI' A
#
# COMPACT_ATOMS: atom_id res chain seq x y z
N MET A 1 -14.61 -18.74 -1.10
CA MET A 1 -14.38 -18.12 -2.43
C MET A 1 -15.26 -16.87 -2.47
N LEU A 2 -14.66 -15.67 -2.58
CA LEU A 2 -15.44 -14.42 -2.60
C LEU A 2 -16.33 -14.36 -3.84
N THR A 3 -17.57 -13.90 -3.67
CA THR A 3 -18.47 -13.62 -4.79
C THR A 3 -17.86 -12.54 -5.69
N PRO A 4 -18.19 -12.50 -6.99
CA PRO A 4 -17.65 -11.50 -7.91
C PRO A 4 -17.81 -10.06 -7.39
N GLY A 5 -18.97 -9.73 -6.80
CA GLY A 5 -19.21 -8.43 -6.16
C GLY A 5 -18.33 -8.18 -4.93
N GLY A 6 -18.09 -9.21 -4.10
CA GLY A 6 -17.22 -9.11 -2.92
C GLY A 6 -15.75 -8.86 -3.29
N LYS A 7 -15.27 -9.46 -4.38
CA LYS A 7 -13.91 -9.18 -4.90
C LYS A 7 -13.76 -7.74 -5.34
N LEU A 8 -14.76 -7.20 -6.03
CA LEU A 8 -14.74 -5.84 -6.59
C LEU A 8 -14.75 -4.79 -5.46
N ILE A 9 -15.58 -4.97 -4.43
CA ILE A 9 -15.62 -4.07 -3.25
C ILE A 9 -14.28 -4.12 -2.50
N LEU A 10 -13.76 -5.30 -2.21
CA LEU A 10 -12.46 -5.46 -1.54
C LEU A 10 -11.31 -4.89 -2.37
N GLY A 11 -11.38 -5.04 -3.69
CA GLY A 11 -10.41 -4.49 -4.61
C GLY A 11 -10.39 -2.96 -4.59
N ILE A 12 -11.55 -2.32 -4.59
CA ILE A 12 -11.65 -0.85 -4.51
C ILE A 12 -11.13 -0.34 -3.17
N ILE A 13 -11.61 -0.90 -2.05
CA ILE A 13 -11.18 -0.47 -0.71
C ILE A 13 -9.68 -0.70 -0.56
N GLY A 14 -9.21 -1.89 -0.91
CA GLY A 14 -7.79 -2.24 -0.87
C GLY A 14 -6.95 -1.30 -1.72
N GLY A 15 -7.40 -1.00 -2.95
CA GLY A 15 -6.68 -0.12 -3.88
C GLY A 15 -6.56 1.30 -3.34
N ILE A 16 -7.65 1.87 -2.82
CA ILE A 16 -7.62 3.22 -2.21
C ILE A 16 -6.70 3.24 -1.00
N THR A 17 -6.83 2.28 -0.08
CA THR A 17 -6.02 2.22 1.14
C THR A 17 -4.53 2.04 0.84
N THR A 18 -4.18 1.14 -0.10
CA THR A 18 -2.79 0.93 -0.50
C THR A 18 -2.22 2.16 -1.20
N LEU A 19 -2.95 2.82 -2.10
CA LEU A 19 -2.47 4.07 -2.70
C LEU A 19 -2.21 5.16 -1.64
N TYR A 20 -3.15 5.35 -0.71
CA TYR A 20 -2.99 6.33 0.38
C TYR A 20 -1.75 6.04 1.23
N LEU A 21 -1.58 4.79 1.67
CA LEU A 21 -0.44 4.37 2.50
C LEU A 21 0.89 4.50 1.75
N SER A 22 0.92 4.21 0.45
CA SER A 22 2.12 4.37 -0.38
C SER A 22 2.60 5.82 -0.38
N PHE A 23 1.68 6.77 -0.61
CA PHE A 23 2.01 8.19 -0.55
C PHE A 23 2.44 8.61 0.86
N TYR A 24 1.71 8.17 1.89
CA TYR A 24 2.02 8.52 3.28
C TYR A 24 3.42 8.05 3.70
N PHE A 25 3.77 6.80 3.40
CA PHE A 25 5.08 6.24 3.76
C PHE A 25 6.23 6.90 2.98
N ILE A 26 6.05 7.20 1.70
CA ILE A 26 7.06 7.93 0.92
C ILE A 26 7.26 9.34 1.47
N TYR A 27 6.17 10.05 1.75
CA TYR A 27 6.22 11.38 2.34
C TYR A 27 6.99 11.37 3.67
N LYS A 28 6.66 10.42 4.57
CA LYS A 28 7.38 10.26 5.83
C LYS A 28 8.84 9.85 5.65
N CYS A 29 9.14 9.01 4.66
CA CYS A 29 10.51 8.63 4.32
C CYS A 29 11.36 9.84 3.92
N LEU A 30 10.78 10.79 3.18
CA LEU A 30 11.46 12.01 2.72
C LEU A 30 11.61 13.08 3.82
N GLU A 31 10.63 13.17 4.71
CA GLU A 31 10.63 14.15 5.82
C GLU A 31 11.60 13.74 6.94
N GLU A 32 11.78 12.43 7.15
CA GLU A 32 12.55 11.88 8.26
C GLU A 32 14.07 12.07 8.08
N LYS A 33 14.71 12.68 9.09
CA LYS A 33 16.15 13.00 9.05
C LYS A 33 17.02 11.83 9.50
N GLU A 34 16.47 10.94 10.32
CA GLU A 34 17.18 9.74 10.76
C GLU A 34 17.10 8.63 9.71
N ALA A 35 18.24 8.29 9.11
CA ALA A 35 18.33 7.29 8.04
C ALA A 35 17.70 5.94 8.40
N LYS A 36 17.83 5.50 9.66
CA LYS A 36 17.26 4.23 10.13
C LYS A 36 15.72 4.25 10.11
N ILE A 37 15.12 5.36 10.50
CA ILE A 37 13.65 5.51 10.53
C ILE A 37 13.13 5.75 9.12
N SER A 38 13.82 6.58 8.33
CA SER A 38 13.53 6.78 6.90
C SER A 38 13.51 5.45 6.14
N PHE A 39 14.53 4.59 6.32
CA PHE A 39 14.58 3.26 5.70
C PHE A 39 13.43 2.33 6.12
N LYS A 40 12.94 2.46 7.37
CA LYS A 40 11.75 1.71 7.82
C LYS A 40 10.50 2.14 7.04
N TYR A 41 10.31 3.44 6.80
CA TYR A 41 9.21 3.92 5.98
C TYR A 41 9.35 3.52 4.50
N LEU A 42 10.57 3.47 3.97
CA LEU A 42 10.84 2.93 2.64
C LEU A 42 10.40 1.46 2.53
N LEU A 43 10.78 0.62 3.50
CA LEU A 43 10.36 -0.79 3.55
C LEU A 43 8.84 -0.95 3.64
N LEU A 44 8.18 -0.11 4.46
CA LEU A 44 6.71 -0.09 4.56
C LEU A 44 6.06 0.31 3.23
N SER A 45 6.63 1.28 2.51
CA SER A 45 6.15 1.67 1.18
C SER A 45 6.29 0.54 0.16
N VAL A 46 7.45 -0.11 0.09
CA VAL A 46 7.71 -1.24 -0.81
C VAL A 46 6.78 -2.42 -0.49
N GLY A 47 6.63 -2.77 0.79
CA GLY A 47 5.71 -3.82 1.22
C GLY A 47 4.25 -3.50 0.86
N ASN A 48 3.85 -2.24 1.00
CA ASN A 48 2.52 -1.80 0.62
C ASN A 48 2.27 -1.80 -0.90
N MET A 49 3.30 -1.57 -1.73
CA MET A 49 3.21 -1.75 -3.18
C MET A 49 3.02 -3.22 -3.58
N LEU A 50 3.59 -4.19 -2.84
CA LEU A 50 3.32 -5.61 -3.08
C LEU A 50 1.85 -5.95 -2.84
N SER A 51 1.24 -5.36 -1.81
CA SER A 51 -0.20 -5.48 -1.55
C SER A 51 -1.04 -4.91 -2.71
N LEU A 52 -0.61 -3.80 -3.31
CA LEU A 52 -1.28 -3.21 -4.48
C LEU A 52 -1.27 -4.19 -5.67
N ILE A 53 -0.15 -4.85 -5.94
CA ILE A 53 -0.05 -5.88 -7.01
C ILE A 53 -1.03 -7.03 -6.76
N PHE A 54 -1.14 -7.49 -5.50
CA PHE A 54 -2.10 -8.52 -5.13
C PHE A 54 -3.55 -8.07 -5.37
N ILE A 55 -3.88 -6.84 -4.99
CA ILE A 55 -5.22 -6.25 -5.19
C ILE A 55 -5.55 -6.15 -6.68
N THR A 56 -4.61 -5.68 -7.51
CA THR A 56 -4.79 -5.57 -8.97
C THR A 56 -5.01 -6.94 -9.61
N ASN A 57 -4.36 -8.00 -9.12
CA ASN A 57 -4.59 -9.37 -9.58
C ASN A 57 -5.90 -9.99 -9.07
N MET A 58 -6.54 -9.38 -8.07
CA MET A 58 -7.77 -9.90 -7.45
C MET A 58 -9.06 -9.39 -8.11
N ILE A 59 -8.99 -8.21 -8.72
CA ILE A 59 -10.06 -7.54 -9.47
C ILE A 59 -10.13 -8.13 -10.87
#